data_AF-A0AA88TB89-F1
#
_entry.id   AF-A0AA88TB89-F1
#
_cell.length_a   1.000
_cell.length_b   1.000
_cell.length_c   1.000
_cell.angle_alpha   90.00
_cell.angle_beta   90.00
_cell.angle_gamma   90.00
#
_symmetry.space_group_name_H-M   'P 1'
#
loop_
_entity.id
_entity.type
_entity.pdbx_description
1 polymer ?
#
loop_
_entity_poly.entity_id
_entity_poly.type
_entity_poly.pdbx_seq_one_letter_code
_entity_poly.pdbx_strand_id
1 'polypeptide(L)'
;MKATYVLLCVGLLVLPATICQSPAERDSYTECTDGYEWDVQTQLCRDINECETIQQACQGEMKCFNHYGGYLCLPRSASVITAPETTSQSEPSVPVESNDSFNPCPVGYRAQGETCVDANECEMGAPCQQRCYNSYGTFLCRCEQGYDLGPDGFSCNDIDECSYSSFLCQFQCVNEPGKFSCVCPEGYELLGTRLCQDVNECETGTHQCGEGQVCVNIHGGHQCVSSNRCQDPYVQVSENRCICPVVKPECRDLPFSIVHRYMSITSERSVPSDIFQIQATSVYPGAYNSFRIRSGNENEEFYIRQINNISAMLVLARAVTGPKEYVLDLEMVSVNPLLSYQTSSVLRLSVYVGPHAF
;
A
#
# COMPACT_ATOMS: atom_id res chain seq x y z
N MET A 1 -8.97 -24.15 18.12
CA MET A 1 -9.90 -25.03 18.88
C MET A 1 -9.72 -24.74 20.36
N LYS A 2 -10.83 -24.58 21.07
CA LYS A 2 -10.97 -23.97 22.40
C LYS A 2 -10.29 -24.78 23.51
N ALA A 3 -9.66 -24.10 24.48
CA ALA A 3 -9.36 -24.66 25.79
C ALA A 3 -10.25 -23.98 26.83
N THR A 4 -11.16 -24.77 27.39
CA THR A 4 -12.20 -24.41 28.36
C THR A 4 -11.64 -24.63 29.75
N TYR A 5 -11.62 -23.60 30.61
CA TYR A 5 -11.42 -23.78 32.06
C TYR A 5 -12.76 -23.66 32.78
N VAL A 6 -13.11 -24.71 33.50
CA VAL A 6 -14.32 -24.85 34.32
C VAL A 6 -14.03 -24.23 35.69
N LEU A 7 -14.75 -23.17 36.06
CA LEU A 7 -14.80 -22.67 37.44
C LEU A 7 -15.90 -23.44 38.20
N LEU A 8 -15.51 -24.10 39.29
CA LEU A 8 -16.43 -24.65 40.28
C LEU A 8 -17.00 -23.51 41.14
N CYS A 9 -18.33 -23.36 41.16
CA CYS A 9 -19.05 -22.60 42.17
C CYS A 9 -19.47 -23.53 43.32
N VAL A 10 -19.11 -23.16 44.55
CA VAL A 10 -19.82 -23.58 45.76
C VAL A 10 -20.12 -22.30 46.55
N GLY A 11 -21.39 -22.01 46.77
CA GLY A 11 -21.85 -20.83 47.49
C GLY A 11 -22.31 -21.16 48.91
N LEU A 12 -22.20 -20.16 49.81
CA LEU A 12 -23.10 -19.93 50.94
C LEU A 12 -22.83 -18.54 51.59
N LEU A 13 -23.81 -17.61 51.42
CA LEU A 13 -24.39 -16.60 52.35
C LEU A 13 -23.44 -15.88 53.36
N VAL A 14 -23.32 -14.55 53.51
CA VAL A 14 -24.30 -13.48 53.90
C VAL A 14 -23.65 -12.06 53.74
N LEU A 15 -24.44 -11.03 53.34
CA LEU A 15 -24.34 -9.53 53.30
C LEU A 15 -23.16 -8.73 53.96
N PRO A 16 -22.93 -7.41 53.65
CA PRO A 16 -23.59 -6.51 52.70
C PRO A 16 -22.64 -5.85 51.67
N ALA A 17 -23.22 -5.08 50.75
CA ALA A 17 -22.57 -4.39 49.63
C ALA A 17 -21.38 -3.51 50.05
N THR A 18 -20.17 -3.96 49.75
CA THR A 18 -18.98 -3.11 49.71
C THR A 18 -18.93 -2.47 48.33
N ILE A 19 -19.26 -1.18 48.29
CA ILE A 19 -18.95 -0.30 47.17
C ILE A 19 -17.43 -0.35 46.98
N CYS A 20 -16.96 -1.05 45.96
CA CYS A 20 -15.58 -0.96 45.51
C CYS A 20 -15.48 0.33 44.69
N GLN A 21 -15.40 1.46 45.39
CA GLN A 21 -14.85 2.68 44.79
C GLN A 21 -13.39 2.39 44.51
N SER A 22 -13.00 2.50 43.24
CA SER A 22 -11.60 2.68 42.87
C SER A 22 -11.01 3.79 43.75
N PRO A 23 -9.75 3.68 44.19
CA PRO A 23 -9.10 4.84 44.78
C PRO A 23 -9.19 5.94 43.72
N ALA A 24 -9.77 7.08 44.09
CA ALA A 24 -9.59 8.29 43.32
C ALA A 24 -8.09 8.62 43.44
N GLU A 25 -7.31 8.13 42.48
CA GLU A 25 -6.01 8.70 42.18
C GLU A 25 -6.26 10.17 41.87
N ARG A 26 -5.93 11.01 42.86
CA ARG A 26 -5.75 12.42 42.64
C ARG A 26 -4.42 12.54 41.93
N ASP A 27 -4.42 12.30 40.62
CA ASP A 27 -3.30 12.62 39.75
C ASP A 27 -3.17 14.13 39.71
N SER A 28 -2.35 14.66 40.63
CA SER A 28 -1.81 16.00 40.53
C SER A 28 -0.75 15.98 39.43
N TYR A 29 -1.21 15.94 38.17
CA TYR A 29 -0.34 16.00 37.01
C TYR A 29 0.19 17.44 36.87
N THR A 30 1.35 17.71 37.48
CA THR A 30 2.06 19.00 37.37
C THR A 30 3.00 19.04 36.16
N GLU A 31 2.86 18.10 35.23
CA GLU A 31 3.69 18.01 34.03
C GLU A 31 2.94 18.64 32.85
N CYS A 32 3.47 19.75 32.37
CA CYS A 32 3.02 20.39 31.14
C CYS A 32 3.75 19.78 29.94
N THR A 33 3.10 19.77 28.79
CA THR A 33 3.75 19.42 27.51
C THR A 33 4.85 20.42 27.17
N ASP A 34 5.87 19.97 26.44
CA ASP A 34 6.98 20.82 25.99
C ASP A 34 6.49 22.15 25.37
N GLY A 35 7.13 23.26 25.76
CA GLY A 35 6.72 24.62 25.39
C GLY A 35 5.77 25.30 26.38
N TYR A 36 5.36 24.62 27.45
CA TYR A 36 4.47 25.18 28.48
C TYR A 36 5.04 24.98 29.89
N GLU A 37 4.83 25.97 30.76
CA GLU A 37 5.23 25.96 32.16
C GLU A 37 4.01 25.93 33.08
N TRP A 38 4.09 25.16 34.17
CA TRP A 38 3.02 25.06 35.14
C TRP A 38 2.92 26.31 36.01
N ASP A 39 1.84 27.06 35.89
CA ASP A 39 1.57 28.20 36.76
C ASP A 39 0.91 27.73 38.07
N VAL A 40 1.67 27.84 39.16
CA VAL A 40 1.27 27.36 40.49
C VAL A 40 0.06 28.10 41.07
N GLN A 41 -0.19 29.34 40.64
CA GLN A 41 -1.28 30.18 41.14
C GLN A 41 -2.60 29.88 40.43
N THR A 42 -2.53 29.59 39.12
CA THR A 42 -3.71 29.31 38.30
C THR A 42 -3.94 27.83 38.03
N GLN A 43 -3.02 26.95 38.46
CA GLN A 43 -3.09 25.50 38.29
C GLN A 43 -3.32 25.11 36.82
N LEU A 44 -2.69 25.85 35.91
CA LEU A 44 -2.82 25.73 34.46
C LEU A 44 -1.44 25.84 33.82
N CYS A 45 -1.24 25.10 32.73
CA CYS A 45 -0.06 25.23 31.89
C CYS A 45 -0.17 26.52 31.07
N ARG A 46 0.85 27.37 31.18
CA ARG A 46 0.97 28.60 30.39
C ARG A 46 2.09 28.45 29.38
N ASP A 47 1.85 29.01 28.22
CA ASP A 47 2.83 29.08 27.16
C ASP A 47 4.09 29.81 27.64
N ILE A 48 5.26 29.24 27.36
CA ILE A 48 6.55 29.87 27.68
C ILE A 48 6.85 30.88 26.58
N ASN A 49 7.10 32.14 26.93
CA ASN A 49 7.55 33.11 25.93
C ASN A 49 9.04 32.91 25.62
N GLU A 50 9.38 32.09 24.63
CA GLU A 50 10.78 31.81 24.34
C GLU A 50 11.54 33.02 23.78
N CYS A 51 10.84 34.01 23.20
CA CYS A 51 11.47 35.25 22.74
C CYS A 51 12.00 36.12 23.89
N GLU A 52 11.45 35.97 25.10
CA GLU A 52 11.94 36.62 26.31
C GLU A 52 12.85 35.70 27.13
N THR A 53 12.55 34.39 27.12
CA THR A 53 13.22 33.40 27.97
C THR A 53 14.54 32.90 27.37
N ILE A 54 14.66 32.84 26.04
CA ILE A 54 15.88 32.39 25.34
C ILE A 54 16.61 33.61 24.75
N GLN A 55 17.82 33.89 25.26
CA GLN A 55 18.68 34.91 24.66
C GLN A 55 19.10 34.50 23.24
N GLN A 56 18.83 35.36 22.26
CA GLN A 56 19.02 35.08 20.83
C GLN A 56 18.25 33.84 20.35
N ALA A 57 16.97 33.70 20.76
CA ALA A 57 16.08 32.64 20.28
C ALA A 57 16.14 32.43 18.76
N CYS A 58 16.27 33.52 17.99
CA CYS A 58 16.49 33.47 16.55
C CYS A 58 17.92 33.91 16.18
N GLN A 59 18.58 33.11 15.33
CA GLN A 59 19.91 33.42 14.81
C GLN A 59 19.84 34.26 13.53
N GLY A 60 20.79 35.19 13.33
CA GLY A 60 20.86 36.06 12.14
C GLY A 60 19.93 37.27 12.19
N GLU A 61 19.56 37.83 11.03
CA GLU A 61 18.64 38.98 10.92
C GLU A 61 17.15 38.56 10.98
N MET A 62 16.83 37.68 11.93
CA MET A 62 15.49 37.12 12.10
C MET A 62 14.81 37.75 13.33
N LYS A 63 13.52 38.07 13.23
CA LYS A 63 12.71 38.56 14.35
C LYS A 63 11.94 37.39 14.96
N CYS A 64 12.01 37.27 16.30
CA CYS A 64 11.29 36.27 17.08
C CYS A 64 9.83 36.69 17.32
N PHE A 65 8.91 35.74 17.19
CA PHE A 65 7.49 35.87 17.53
C PHE A 65 7.08 34.70 18.41
N ASN A 66 6.51 35.00 19.57
CA ASN A 66 6.00 33.98 20.47
C ASN A 66 4.74 33.31 19.89
N HIS A 67 4.61 32.00 20.05
CA HIS A 67 3.48 31.22 19.56
C HIS A 67 3.09 30.14 20.59
N TYR A 68 1.85 29.66 20.57
CA TYR A 68 1.46 28.60 21.50
C TYR A 68 2.28 27.32 21.28
N GLY A 69 3.02 26.91 22.31
CA GLY A 69 3.90 25.74 22.35
C GLY A 69 5.28 25.93 21.71
N GLY A 70 5.70 27.17 21.43
CA GLY A 70 7.02 27.45 20.83
C GLY A 70 7.14 28.86 20.23
N TYR A 71 8.17 29.11 19.42
CA TYR A 71 8.38 30.42 18.79
C TYR A 71 8.69 30.33 17.30
N LEU A 72 8.39 31.40 16.56
CA LEU A 72 8.64 31.51 15.13
C LEU A 72 9.69 32.59 14.84
N CYS A 73 10.66 32.28 13.99
CA CYS A 73 11.67 33.21 13.52
C CYS A 73 11.37 33.62 12.07
N LEU A 74 11.18 34.92 11.81
CA LEU A 74 10.93 35.44 10.46
C LEU A 74 12.02 36.42 10.02
N PRO A 75 12.46 36.41 8.74
CA PRO A 75 13.52 37.29 8.26
C PRO A 75 13.10 38.76 8.26
N ARG A 76 14.05 39.67 8.49
CA ARG A 76 13.83 41.13 8.46
C ARG A 76 13.53 41.71 7.07
N SER A 77 13.63 40.92 6.00
CA SER A 77 13.36 41.33 4.62
C SER A 77 11.97 40.90 4.13
N ALA A 78 10.92 41.44 4.75
CA ALA A 78 9.78 41.89 3.97
C ALA A 78 10.10 43.33 3.56
N SER A 79 10.57 43.52 2.33
CA SER A 79 10.76 44.83 1.74
C SER A 79 9.47 45.64 1.86
N VAL A 80 9.49 46.63 2.76
CA VAL A 80 8.60 47.78 2.70
C VAL A 80 8.86 48.42 1.33
N ILE A 81 7.86 48.46 0.46
CA ILE A 81 7.89 49.32 -0.73
C ILE A 81 8.00 50.74 -0.19
N THR A 82 9.19 51.32 -0.23
CA THR A 82 9.40 52.73 0.06
C THR A 82 8.60 53.51 -0.98
N ALA A 83 7.62 54.29 -0.54
CA ALA A 83 7.01 55.30 -1.38
C ALA A 83 8.14 56.19 -1.94
N PRO A 84 8.12 56.57 -3.24
CA PRO A 84 9.13 57.45 -3.77
C PRO A 84 9.02 58.81 -3.07
N GLU A 85 10.14 59.28 -2.54
CA GLU A 85 10.27 60.64 -2.02
C GLU A 85 9.85 61.63 -3.11
N THR A 86 8.88 62.48 -2.76
CA THR A 86 8.43 63.62 -3.55
C THR A 86 9.60 64.56 -3.80
N THR A 87 10.18 64.50 -4.99
CA THR A 87 10.91 65.65 -5.54
C THR A 87 9.87 66.65 -6.02
N SER A 88 9.88 67.80 -5.36
CA SER A 88 9.05 68.95 -5.63
C SER A 88 9.30 69.48 -7.03
N GLN A 89 8.43 69.16 -7.99
CA GLN A 89 8.19 70.00 -9.15
C GLN A 89 6.68 70.06 -9.43
N SER A 90 6.23 71.31 -9.46
CA SER A 90 4.88 71.79 -9.75
C SER A 90 4.33 71.30 -11.08
N GLU A 91 3.05 70.90 -11.10
CA GLU A 91 2.01 71.21 -12.11
C GLU A 91 0.79 70.27 -11.93
N PRO A 92 -0.35 70.46 -12.62
CA PRO A 92 -1.42 71.39 -12.32
C PRO A 92 -2.70 70.67 -11.84
N SER A 93 -3.62 71.43 -11.26
CA SER A 93 -4.94 70.99 -10.80
C SER A 93 -5.79 70.38 -11.93
N VAL A 94 -6.00 69.06 -11.88
CA VAL A 94 -7.11 68.39 -12.58
C VAL A 94 -8.30 68.38 -11.61
N PRO A 95 -9.52 68.79 -12.04
CA PRO A 95 -10.69 68.74 -11.17
C PRO A 95 -11.11 67.28 -11.00
N VAL A 96 -10.90 66.73 -9.80
CA VAL A 96 -11.46 65.45 -9.40
C VAL A 96 -12.94 65.69 -9.12
N GLU A 97 -13.81 65.16 -9.98
CA GLU A 97 -15.22 64.99 -9.67
C GLU A 97 -15.31 64.13 -8.40
N SER A 98 -15.71 64.80 -7.32
CA SER A 98 -15.92 64.19 -6.02
C SER A 98 -17.16 63.31 -6.06
N ASN A 99 -16.97 62.01 -6.29
CA ASN A 99 -17.90 61.02 -5.77
C ASN A 99 -17.28 59.63 -5.52
N ASP A 100 -16.02 59.58 -5.08
CA ASP A 100 -15.54 58.40 -4.36
C ASP A 100 -15.67 58.67 -2.88
N SER A 101 -16.62 57.96 -2.26
CA SER A 101 -16.85 57.93 -0.83
C SER A 101 -15.54 57.57 -0.12
N PHE A 102 -14.86 58.57 0.43
CA PHE A 102 -13.69 58.36 1.28
C PHE A 102 -14.11 57.45 2.43
N ASN A 103 -13.63 56.21 2.43
CA ASN A 103 -13.92 55.27 3.50
C ASN A 103 -13.04 55.62 4.71
N PRO A 104 -13.60 56.11 5.83
CA PRO A 104 -12.81 56.51 7.00
C PRO A 104 -12.30 55.30 7.81
N CYS A 105 -12.64 54.08 7.41
CA CYS A 105 -12.27 52.85 8.10
C CYS A 105 -10.90 52.30 7.66
N PRO A 106 -10.21 51.53 8.53
CA PRO A 106 -8.98 50.82 8.17
C PRO A 106 -9.18 49.88 6.97
N VAL A 107 -8.08 49.53 6.28
CA VAL A 107 -8.10 48.55 5.17
C VAL A 107 -8.74 47.24 5.64
N GLY A 108 -9.63 46.66 4.83
CA GLY A 108 -10.42 45.47 5.17
C GLY A 108 -11.73 45.77 5.92
N TYR A 109 -12.09 47.04 6.15
CA TYR A 109 -13.33 47.44 6.80
C TYR A 109 -14.09 48.46 5.95
N ARG A 110 -15.42 48.43 6.02
CA ARG A 110 -16.32 49.39 5.36
C ARG A 110 -17.11 50.19 6.39
N ALA A 111 -17.38 51.46 6.09
CA ALA A 111 -18.19 52.30 6.95
C ALA A 111 -19.67 51.87 6.94
N GLN A 112 -20.22 51.64 8.13
CA GLN A 112 -21.65 51.49 8.37
C GLN A 112 -22.06 52.51 9.45
N GLY A 113 -22.47 53.70 9.02
CA GLY A 113 -22.70 54.84 9.92
C GLY A 113 -21.39 55.38 10.50
N GLU A 114 -21.31 55.51 11.83
CA GLU A 114 -20.09 55.90 12.56
C GLU A 114 -19.21 54.70 12.95
N THR A 115 -19.63 53.48 12.59
CA THR A 115 -18.91 52.24 12.95
C THR A 115 -18.27 51.60 11.72
N CYS A 116 -17.10 50.98 11.93
CA CYS A 116 -16.43 50.18 10.91
C CYS A 116 -16.83 48.73 11.08
N VAL A 117 -17.40 48.16 10.03
CA VAL A 117 -17.70 46.72 9.97
C VAL A 117 -16.76 46.06 8.99
N ASP A 118 -16.43 44.82 9.27
CA ASP A 118 -15.59 44.00 8.41
C ASP A 118 -16.12 43.97 6.97
N ALA A 119 -15.23 44.19 6.01
CA ALA A 119 -15.58 44.11 4.60
C ALA A 119 -15.47 42.64 4.19
N ASN A 120 -16.58 42.03 3.78
CA ASN A 120 -16.55 40.64 3.33
C ASN A 120 -15.99 40.56 1.91
N GLU A 121 -14.67 40.40 1.75
CA GLU A 121 -14.06 40.37 0.42
C GLU A 121 -14.55 39.19 -0.43
N CYS A 122 -15.00 38.11 0.20
CA CYS A 122 -15.59 36.97 -0.51
C CYS A 122 -16.92 37.33 -1.21
N GLU A 123 -17.75 38.18 -0.60
CA GLU A 123 -18.97 38.70 -1.24
C GLU A 123 -18.65 39.79 -2.28
N MET A 124 -17.48 40.43 -2.16
CA MET A 124 -17.00 41.47 -3.07
C MET A 124 -16.23 40.92 -4.28
N GLY A 125 -16.10 39.59 -4.41
CA GLY A 125 -15.44 38.95 -5.56
C GLY A 125 -13.93 38.75 -5.37
N ALA A 126 -13.49 38.35 -4.18
CA ALA A 126 -12.11 37.97 -3.91
C ALA A 126 -11.54 37.02 -4.98
N PRO A 127 -10.26 37.15 -5.36
CA PRO A 127 -9.65 36.41 -6.48
C PRO A 127 -9.36 34.92 -6.17
N CYS A 128 -10.00 34.32 -5.17
CA CYS A 128 -9.79 32.91 -4.81
C CYS A 128 -10.26 31.99 -5.96
N GLN A 129 -9.40 31.07 -6.39
CA GLN A 129 -9.76 30.11 -7.43
C GLN A 129 -10.84 29.10 -6.97
N GLN A 130 -10.79 28.69 -5.69
CA GLN A 130 -11.71 27.70 -5.13
C GLN A 130 -12.51 28.28 -3.96
N ARG A 131 -12.00 28.19 -2.72
CA ARG A 131 -12.78 28.59 -1.53
C ARG A 131 -12.25 29.89 -0.94
N CYS A 132 -13.14 30.84 -0.69
CA CYS A 132 -12.84 32.07 0.03
C CYS A 132 -13.38 32.02 1.46
N TYR A 133 -12.56 32.47 2.42
CA TYR A 133 -12.91 32.60 3.82
C TYR A 133 -12.68 34.04 4.25
N ASN A 134 -13.76 34.70 4.63
CA ASN A 134 -13.70 36.04 5.18
C ASN A 134 -13.18 35.99 6.63
N SER A 135 -12.29 36.91 6.98
CA SER A 135 -11.74 37.05 8.33
C SER A 135 -11.66 38.53 8.71
N TYR A 136 -11.56 38.84 10.00
CA TYR A 136 -11.59 40.24 10.41
C TYR A 136 -10.40 41.03 9.83
N GLY A 137 -10.69 41.98 8.95
CA GLY A 137 -9.74 42.86 8.27
C GLY A 137 -8.99 42.25 7.08
N THR A 138 -9.33 41.03 6.65
CA THR A 138 -8.74 40.37 5.47
C THR A 138 -9.53 39.14 5.06
N PHE A 139 -9.20 38.53 3.92
CA PHE A 139 -9.69 37.21 3.55
C PHE A 139 -8.53 36.21 3.38
N LEU A 140 -8.87 34.93 3.36
CA LEU A 140 -7.95 33.84 3.04
C LEU A 140 -8.60 32.95 1.98
N CYS A 141 -7.82 32.58 0.96
CA CYS A 141 -8.21 31.52 0.04
C CYS A 141 -7.73 30.16 0.56
N ARG A 142 -8.56 29.14 0.40
CA ARG A 142 -8.17 27.75 0.63
C ARG A 142 -8.56 26.89 -0.55
N CYS A 143 -7.78 25.85 -0.74
CA CYS A 143 -8.02 24.87 -1.78
C CYS A 143 -8.81 23.68 -1.25
N GLU A 144 -9.48 22.99 -2.15
CA GLU A 144 -10.14 21.71 -1.90
C GLU A 144 -9.09 20.62 -1.66
N GLN A 145 -9.53 19.46 -1.16
CA GLN A 145 -8.63 18.33 -0.98
C GLN A 145 -8.01 17.92 -2.32
N GLY A 146 -6.71 17.63 -2.32
CA GLY A 146 -5.96 17.30 -3.54
C GLY A 146 -5.35 18.52 -4.25
N TYR A 147 -5.45 19.71 -3.67
CA TYR A 147 -4.88 20.93 -4.22
C TYR A 147 -4.04 21.69 -3.18
N ASP A 148 -2.93 22.27 -3.62
CA ASP A 148 -2.08 23.15 -2.82
C ASP A 148 -2.27 24.62 -3.22
N LEU A 149 -2.26 25.49 -2.22
CA LEU A 149 -2.36 26.93 -2.42
C LEU A 149 -1.07 27.45 -3.06
N GLY A 150 -1.22 28.13 -4.19
CA GLY A 150 -0.14 28.74 -4.95
C GLY A 150 0.59 29.83 -4.15
N PRO A 151 1.80 30.21 -4.58
CA PRO A 151 2.60 31.24 -3.92
C PRO A 151 1.96 32.65 -3.99
N ASP A 152 0.99 32.83 -4.88
CA ASP A 152 0.17 34.03 -4.98
C ASP A 152 -0.89 34.11 -3.86
N GLY A 153 -1.14 33.02 -3.13
CA GLY A 153 -2.15 32.95 -2.07
C GLY A 153 -3.58 32.85 -2.59
N PHE A 154 -3.78 32.66 -3.90
CA PHE A 154 -5.10 32.69 -4.55
C PHE A 154 -5.36 31.49 -5.45
N SER A 155 -4.34 31.05 -6.19
CA SER A 155 -4.43 29.92 -7.10
C SER A 155 -4.39 28.59 -6.34
N CYS A 156 -5.07 27.58 -6.86
CA CYS A 156 -5.08 26.22 -6.34
C CYS A 156 -4.51 25.29 -7.40
N ASN A 157 -3.29 24.81 -7.14
CA ASN A 157 -2.58 23.91 -8.03
C ASN A 157 -2.86 22.47 -7.62
N ASP A 158 -3.12 21.64 -8.61
CA ASP A 158 -3.32 20.21 -8.40
C ASP A 158 -2.07 19.56 -7.79
N ILE A 159 -2.26 18.73 -6.77
CA ILE A 159 -1.16 17.98 -6.15
C ILE A 159 -0.94 16.73 -7.00
N ASP A 160 0.18 16.65 -7.71
CA ASP A 160 0.52 15.45 -8.47
C ASP A 160 1.00 14.34 -7.52
N GLU A 161 0.07 13.58 -6.93
CA GLU A 161 0.41 12.54 -5.97
C GLU A 161 1.32 11.47 -6.57
N CYS A 162 1.18 11.19 -7.87
CA CYS A 162 2.01 10.23 -8.59
C CYS A 162 3.48 10.63 -8.64
N SER A 163 3.78 11.94 -8.62
CA SER A 163 5.16 12.45 -8.56
C SER A 163 5.81 12.32 -7.17
N TYR A 164 5.01 12.29 -6.10
CA TYR A 164 5.51 12.21 -4.72
C TYR A 164 5.92 10.80 -4.31
N SER A 165 5.25 9.77 -4.80
CA SER A 165 5.55 8.38 -4.41
C SER A 165 5.20 7.37 -5.49
N SER A 166 6.22 6.60 -5.90
CA SER A 166 6.07 5.46 -6.81
C SER A 166 5.33 4.27 -6.20
N PHE A 167 5.06 4.27 -4.89
CA PHE A 167 4.43 3.16 -4.16
C PHE A 167 2.92 3.37 -3.91
N LEU A 168 2.31 4.40 -4.50
CA LEU A 168 0.88 4.67 -4.35
C LEU A 168 0.01 3.62 -5.01
N CYS A 169 0.45 3.08 -6.15
CA CYS A 169 -0.24 2.07 -6.92
C CYS A 169 0.65 0.83 -7.09
N GLN A 170 0.06 -0.35 -7.18
CA GLN A 170 0.81 -1.60 -7.41
C GLN A 170 1.42 -1.65 -8.82
N PHE A 171 0.78 -1.02 -9.82
CA PHE A 171 1.28 -0.97 -11.20
C PHE A 171 1.52 0.46 -11.70
N GLN A 172 0.46 1.19 -12.05
CA GLN A 172 0.57 2.52 -12.64
C GLN A 172 -0.32 3.52 -11.94
N CYS A 173 0.25 4.67 -11.59
CA CYS A 173 -0.46 5.83 -11.05
C CYS A 173 -0.79 6.81 -12.17
N VAL A 174 -2.00 7.35 -12.17
CA VAL A 174 -2.46 8.40 -13.09
C VAL A 174 -2.98 9.56 -12.25
N ASN A 175 -2.32 10.71 -12.38
CA ASN A 175 -2.73 11.93 -11.71
C ASN A 175 -3.98 12.51 -12.38
N GLU A 176 -4.98 12.88 -11.60
CA GLU A 176 -6.23 13.50 -12.05
C GLU A 176 -6.47 14.79 -11.23
N PRO A 177 -7.29 15.73 -11.71
CA PRO A 177 -7.58 16.93 -10.91
C PRO A 177 -8.24 16.59 -9.56
N GLY A 178 -7.55 16.91 -8.46
CA GLY A 178 -7.94 16.75 -7.07
C GLY A 178 -7.79 15.35 -6.49
N LYS A 179 -7.23 14.40 -7.26
CA LYS A 179 -7.03 13.00 -6.85
C LYS A 179 -6.11 12.26 -7.80
N PHE A 180 -5.70 11.06 -7.41
CA PHE A 180 -5.11 10.11 -8.35
C PHE A 180 -5.97 8.85 -8.52
N SER A 181 -5.73 8.13 -9.60
CA SER A 181 -6.26 6.79 -9.83
C SER A 181 -5.14 5.80 -10.14
N CYS A 182 -5.37 4.53 -9.80
CA CYS A 182 -4.47 3.45 -10.13
C CYS A 182 -5.03 2.64 -11.30
N VAL A 183 -4.16 2.29 -12.24
CA VAL A 183 -4.49 1.47 -13.41
C VAL A 183 -3.74 0.15 -13.30
N CYS A 184 -4.42 -0.93 -13.64
CA CYS A 184 -3.85 -2.27 -13.71
C CYS A 184 -3.54 -2.66 -15.16
N PRO A 185 -2.53 -3.51 -15.38
CA PRO A 185 -2.20 -3.98 -16.72
C PRO A 185 -3.30 -4.91 -17.27
N GLU A 186 -3.21 -5.23 -18.56
CA GLU A 186 -4.11 -6.19 -19.20
C GLU A 186 -4.10 -7.54 -18.49
N GLY A 187 -5.27 -8.16 -18.33
CA GLY A 187 -5.44 -9.41 -17.56
C GLY A 187 -5.58 -9.21 -16.05
N TYR A 188 -5.54 -7.96 -15.56
CA TYR A 188 -5.70 -7.64 -14.15
C TYR A 188 -6.81 -6.60 -13.93
N GLU A 189 -7.49 -6.71 -12.79
CA GLU A 189 -8.51 -5.77 -12.34
C GLU A 189 -8.10 -5.07 -11.04
N LEU A 190 -8.61 -3.85 -10.83
CA LEU A 190 -8.30 -3.07 -9.64
C LEU A 190 -9.07 -3.62 -8.44
N LEU A 191 -8.35 -4.23 -7.49
CA LEU A 191 -8.87 -4.64 -6.20
C LEU A 191 -8.78 -3.48 -5.21
N GLY A 192 -9.93 -2.94 -4.83
CA GLY A 192 -10.01 -1.76 -3.97
C GLY A 192 -9.65 -0.50 -4.75
N THR A 193 -8.58 0.20 -4.33
CA THR A 193 -8.17 1.48 -4.96
C THR A 193 -6.74 1.47 -5.48
N ARG A 194 -5.92 0.47 -5.15
CA ARG A 194 -4.47 0.50 -5.38
C ARG A 194 -3.84 -0.82 -5.82
N LEU A 195 -4.53 -1.94 -5.58
CA LEU A 195 -4.00 -3.27 -5.83
C LEU A 195 -4.55 -3.82 -7.15
N CYS A 196 -3.74 -4.60 -7.84
CA CYS A 196 -4.11 -5.30 -9.06
C CYS A 196 -4.23 -6.79 -8.75
N GLN A 197 -5.40 -7.33 -9.05
CA GLN A 197 -5.69 -8.74 -8.92
C GLN A 197 -5.81 -9.36 -10.31
N ASP A 198 -5.21 -10.53 -10.47
CA ASP A 198 -5.33 -11.35 -11.67
C ASP A 198 -6.80 -11.70 -11.94
N VAL A 199 -7.25 -11.47 -13.17
CA VAL A 199 -8.60 -11.84 -13.59
C VAL A 199 -8.61 -13.33 -13.91
N ASN A 200 -9.45 -14.09 -13.21
CA ASN A 200 -9.54 -15.53 -13.47
C ASN A 200 -10.48 -15.82 -14.65
N GLU A 201 -9.94 -15.94 -15.87
CA GLU A 201 -10.77 -16.21 -17.06
C GLU A 201 -11.44 -17.57 -17.03
N CYS A 202 -10.86 -18.53 -16.30
CA CYS A 202 -11.43 -19.86 -16.12
C CYS A 202 -12.69 -19.84 -15.23
N GLU A 203 -12.72 -18.97 -14.22
CA GLU A 203 -13.89 -18.79 -13.34
C GLU A 203 -14.95 -17.88 -13.96
N THR A 204 -14.53 -16.84 -14.68
CA THR A 204 -15.45 -15.91 -15.36
C THR A 204 -16.04 -16.48 -16.65
N GLY A 205 -15.44 -17.55 -17.20
CA GLY A 205 -15.91 -18.21 -18.42
C GLY A 205 -15.54 -17.48 -19.72
N THR A 206 -14.61 -16.52 -19.66
CA THR A 206 -14.16 -15.71 -20.81
C THR A 206 -12.99 -16.33 -21.58
N HIS A 207 -12.47 -17.46 -21.10
CA HIS A 207 -11.25 -18.15 -21.57
C HIS A 207 -11.30 -18.74 -22.99
N GLN A 208 -12.46 -18.81 -23.66
CA GLN A 208 -12.57 -19.24 -25.08
C GLN A 208 -11.84 -20.56 -25.46
N CYS A 209 -11.66 -21.48 -24.52
CA CYS A 209 -10.97 -22.74 -24.80
C CYS A 209 -11.86 -23.64 -25.67
N GLY A 210 -11.26 -24.32 -26.65
CA GLY A 210 -11.95 -25.21 -27.57
C GLY A 210 -12.42 -26.52 -26.95
N GLU A 211 -13.19 -27.29 -27.72
CA GLU A 211 -13.63 -28.62 -27.29
C GLU A 211 -12.44 -29.54 -27.00
N GLY A 212 -12.49 -30.25 -25.86
CA GLY A 212 -11.41 -31.13 -25.43
C GLY A 212 -10.20 -30.40 -24.84
N GLN A 213 -10.34 -29.13 -24.45
CA GLN A 213 -9.36 -28.39 -23.68
C GLN A 213 -9.87 -28.06 -22.26
N VAL A 214 -8.93 -27.91 -21.33
CA VAL A 214 -9.15 -27.48 -19.95
C VAL A 214 -8.48 -26.13 -19.77
N CYS A 215 -9.18 -25.19 -19.14
CA CYS A 215 -8.64 -23.88 -18.80
C CYS A 215 -7.74 -23.97 -17.57
N VAL A 216 -6.58 -23.32 -17.63
CA VAL A 216 -5.65 -23.13 -16.52
C VAL A 216 -5.43 -21.63 -16.35
N ASN A 217 -5.78 -21.10 -15.18
CA ASN A 217 -5.57 -19.70 -14.86
C ASN A 217 -4.09 -19.42 -14.58
N ILE A 218 -3.54 -18.33 -15.13
CA ILE A 218 -2.13 -17.92 -14.97
C ILE A 218 -2.04 -16.41 -14.74
N HIS A 219 -0.96 -15.92 -14.12
CA HIS A 219 -0.81 -14.49 -13.91
C HIS A 219 -0.76 -13.71 -15.23
N GLY A 220 -1.75 -12.84 -15.43
CA GLY A 220 -1.96 -12.03 -16.62
C GLY A 220 -2.75 -12.72 -17.73
N GLY A 221 -3.40 -13.86 -17.46
CA GLY A 221 -4.27 -14.51 -18.44
C GLY A 221 -4.63 -15.97 -18.13
N HIS A 222 -4.83 -16.74 -19.20
CA HIS A 222 -5.15 -18.16 -19.10
C HIS A 222 -4.42 -18.97 -20.16
N GLN A 223 -4.32 -20.28 -19.92
CA GLN A 223 -3.81 -21.25 -20.88
C GLN A 223 -4.82 -22.36 -21.11
N CYS A 224 -5.11 -22.63 -22.38
CA CYS A 224 -5.95 -23.76 -22.78
C CYS A 224 -5.07 -24.99 -23.03
N VAL A 225 -5.13 -25.97 -22.13
CA VAL A 225 -4.37 -27.21 -22.23
C VAL A 225 -5.26 -28.37 -22.69
N SER A 226 -4.72 -29.30 -23.48
CA SER A 226 -5.49 -30.48 -23.91
C SER A 226 -6.01 -31.27 -22.70
N SER A 227 -7.24 -31.79 -22.79
CA SER A 227 -7.81 -32.70 -21.79
C SER A 227 -7.08 -34.04 -21.74
N ASN A 228 -6.48 -34.49 -22.85
CA ASN A 228 -5.60 -35.65 -22.88
C ASN A 228 -4.15 -35.21 -23.18
N ARG A 229 -3.27 -35.38 -22.19
CA ARG A 229 -1.86 -34.97 -22.26
C ARG A 229 -0.90 -36.15 -22.20
N CYS A 230 -1.45 -37.37 -22.16
CA CYS A 230 -0.65 -38.57 -22.12
C CYS A 230 -0.08 -38.84 -23.52
N GLN A 231 1.24 -38.93 -23.60
CA GLN A 231 1.93 -39.37 -24.81
C GLN A 231 2.10 -40.90 -24.75
N ASP A 232 2.04 -41.57 -25.90
CA ASP A 232 2.39 -42.99 -25.96
C ASP A 232 3.81 -43.20 -25.38
N PRO A 233 4.05 -44.20 -24.50
CA PRO A 233 3.21 -45.36 -24.17
C PRO A 233 2.18 -45.15 -23.06
N TYR A 234 2.08 -43.97 -22.47
CA TYR A 234 1.20 -43.71 -21.33
C TYR A 234 -0.29 -43.71 -21.70
N VAL A 235 -1.12 -44.17 -20.77
CA VAL A 235 -2.58 -44.18 -20.87
C VAL A 235 -3.17 -43.27 -19.81
N GLN A 236 -4.16 -42.46 -20.21
CA GLN A 236 -4.86 -41.57 -19.30
C GLN A 236 -5.78 -42.35 -18.36
N VAL A 237 -5.64 -42.12 -17.06
CA VAL A 237 -6.52 -42.70 -16.02
C VAL A 237 -7.38 -41.66 -15.33
N SER A 238 -6.94 -40.41 -15.34
CA SER A 238 -7.74 -39.25 -14.92
C SER A 238 -7.28 -38.02 -15.70
N GLU A 239 -8.01 -36.91 -15.58
CA GLU A 239 -7.73 -35.65 -16.31
C GLU A 239 -6.27 -35.20 -16.24
N ASN A 240 -5.61 -35.43 -15.10
CA ASN A 240 -4.23 -34.99 -14.84
C ASN A 240 -3.27 -36.15 -14.54
N ARG A 241 -3.66 -37.41 -14.79
CA ARG A 241 -2.82 -38.57 -14.45
C ARG A 241 -2.73 -39.55 -15.61
N CYS A 242 -1.50 -39.85 -15.96
CA CYS A 242 -1.10 -40.84 -16.95
C CYS A 242 -0.39 -41.99 -16.25
N ILE A 243 -0.66 -43.23 -16.63
CA ILE A 243 0.06 -44.41 -16.15
C ILE A 243 0.75 -45.12 -17.30
N CYS A 244 1.90 -45.71 -17.02
CA CYS A 244 2.57 -46.62 -17.94
C CYS A 244 2.15 -48.06 -17.59
N PRO A 245 1.28 -48.69 -18.39
CA PRO A 245 0.77 -50.00 -18.04
C PRO A 245 1.84 -51.07 -18.22
N VAL A 246 1.94 -52.00 -17.27
CA VAL A 246 2.95 -53.08 -17.28
C VAL A 246 2.87 -54.04 -18.47
N VAL A 247 1.74 -54.02 -19.20
CA VAL A 247 1.55 -54.81 -20.42
C VAL A 247 2.31 -54.26 -21.62
N LYS A 248 2.73 -52.99 -21.59
CA LYS A 248 3.51 -52.34 -22.65
C LYS A 248 5.00 -52.50 -22.35
N PRO A 249 5.80 -53.17 -23.19
CA PRO A 249 7.23 -53.37 -22.94
C PRO A 249 8.03 -52.05 -22.91
N GLU A 250 7.55 -51.02 -23.61
CA GLU A 250 8.14 -49.67 -23.61
C GLU A 250 8.11 -49.02 -22.22
N CYS A 251 7.21 -49.48 -21.33
CA CYS A 251 7.06 -48.94 -19.98
C CYS A 251 8.10 -49.43 -18.98
N ARG A 252 8.94 -50.42 -19.33
CA ARG A 252 9.84 -51.10 -18.39
C ARG A 252 10.79 -50.15 -17.65
N ASP A 253 11.36 -49.18 -18.37
CA ASP A 253 12.36 -48.24 -17.85
C ASP A 253 11.79 -46.81 -17.71
N LEU A 254 10.47 -46.66 -17.84
CA LEU A 254 9.78 -45.38 -17.72
C LEU A 254 9.14 -45.22 -16.34
N PRO A 255 8.95 -43.98 -15.85
CA PRO A 255 8.20 -43.74 -14.63
C PRO A 255 6.81 -44.37 -14.70
N PHE A 256 6.40 -45.01 -13.61
CA PHE A 256 5.12 -45.72 -13.51
C PHE A 256 3.93 -44.79 -13.76
N SER A 257 4.02 -43.54 -13.32
CA SER A 257 2.99 -42.54 -13.53
C SER A 257 3.55 -41.14 -13.76
N ILE A 258 2.82 -40.36 -14.53
CA ILE A 258 3.04 -38.93 -14.73
C ILE A 258 1.79 -38.20 -14.26
N VAL A 259 1.94 -37.27 -13.32
CA VAL A 259 0.88 -36.37 -12.88
C VAL A 259 1.17 -34.98 -13.40
N HIS A 260 0.20 -34.36 -14.07
CA HIS A 260 0.32 -32.99 -14.55
C HIS A 260 -0.23 -32.02 -13.50
N ARG A 261 0.55 -30.96 -13.23
CA ARG A 261 0.14 -29.81 -12.41
C ARG A 261 0.57 -28.52 -13.06
N TYR A 262 -0.16 -27.48 -12.71
CA TYR A 262 0.06 -26.13 -13.18
C TYR A 262 0.12 -25.21 -11.99
N MET A 263 0.99 -24.22 -12.09
CA MET A 263 1.00 -23.10 -11.18
C MET A 263 1.50 -21.87 -11.94
N SER A 264 1.18 -20.71 -11.39
CA SER A 264 1.76 -19.46 -11.85
C SER A 264 2.46 -18.75 -10.71
N ILE A 265 3.52 -18.01 -11.04
CA ILE A 265 4.27 -17.15 -10.12
C ILE A 265 4.48 -15.79 -10.78
N THR A 266 4.68 -14.76 -9.97
CA THR A 266 5.02 -13.42 -10.45
C THR A 266 6.48 -13.34 -10.89
N SER A 267 6.79 -12.37 -11.77
CA SER A 267 8.17 -12.05 -12.15
C SER A 267 8.98 -11.51 -10.97
N GLU A 268 10.30 -11.60 -11.06
CA GLU A 268 11.24 -10.94 -10.13
C GLU A 268 10.99 -11.20 -8.64
N ARG A 269 10.36 -12.34 -8.34
CA ARG A 269 10.08 -12.78 -6.98
C ARG A 269 11.37 -12.84 -6.17
N SER A 270 11.29 -12.48 -4.88
CA SER A 270 12.41 -12.58 -3.95
C SER A 270 12.93 -14.02 -3.87
N VAL A 271 14.26 -14.17 -3.84
CA VAL A 271 14.92 -15.47 -3.80
C VAL A 271 15.91 -15.58 -2.63
N PRO A 272 16.08 -16.79 -2.03
CA PRO A 272 15.38 -18.03 -2.37
C PRO A 272 13.93 -18.05 -1.87
N SER A 273 13.01 -18.62 -2.64
CA SER A 273 11.60 -18.76 -2.22
C SER A 273 11.05 -20.15 -2.43
N ASP A 274 10.31 -20.64 -1.44
CA ASP A 274 9.53 -21.87 -1.52
C ASP A 274 8.32 -21.62 -2.45
N ILE A 275 8.21 -22.40 -3.53
CA ILE A 275 7.17 -22.18 -4.56
C ILE A 275 6.18 -23.34 -4.68
N PHE A 276 6.59 -24.57 -4.38
CA PHE A 276 5.71 -25.74 -4.51
C PHE A 276 6.10 -26.86 -3.56
N GLN A 277 5.17 -27.27 -2.70
CA GLN A 277 5.37 -28.41 -1.81
C GLN A 277 4.99 -29.71 -2.53
N ILE A 278 5.96 -30.62 -2.64
CA ILE A 278 5.79 -31.95 -3.20
C ILE A 278 5.44 -32.90 -2.05
N GLN A 279 4.38 -33.69 -2.22
CA GLN A 279 3.97 -34.69 -1.25
C GLN A 279 3.68 -36.03 -1.94
N ALA A 280 4.25 -37.11 -1.40
CA ALA A 280 4.01 -38.46 -1.88
C ALA A 280 2.57 -38.90 -1.55
N THR A 281 1.85 -39.39 -2.55
CA THR A 281 0.45 -39.85 -2.39
C THR A 281 0.34 -41.32 -1.98
N SER A 282 1.37 -42.12 -2.24
CA SER A 282 1.42 -43.55 -1.90
C SER A 282 2.81 -43.88 -1.39
N VAL A 283 2.88 -44.30 -0.13
CA VAL A 283 4.14 -44.59 0.56
C VAL A 283 4.07 -46.01 1.09
N TYR A 284 5.02 -46.85 0.68
CA TYR A 284 5.14 -48.18 1.26
C TYR A 284 5.80 -48.09 2.64
N PRO A 285 5.30 -48.81 3.66
CA PRO A 285 5.97 -48.90 4.95
C PRO A 285 7.41 -49.37 4.78
N GLY A 286 8.37 -48.60 5.30
CA GLY A 286 9.80 -48.91 5.20
C GLY A 286 10.46 -48.56 3.86
N ALA A 287 9.73 -47.99 2.88
CA ALA A 287 10.35 -47.47 1.67
C ALA A 287 10.99 -46.10 1.92
N TYR A 288 12.13 -45.87 1.28
CA TYR A 288 12.82 -44.58 1.27
C TYR A 288 12.50 -43.84 -0.03
N ASN A 289 12.00 -42.61 0.07
CA ASN A 289 11.71 -41.78 -1.09
C ASN A 289 12.75 -40.66 -1.22
N SER A 290 13.27 -40.50 -2.43
CA SER A 290 14.08 -39.35 -2.82
C SER A 290 13.37 -38.55 -3.91
N PHE A 291 13.57 -37.24 -3.88
CA PHE A 291 12.96 -36.30 -4.82
C PHE A 291 14.08 -35.60 -5.61
N ARG A 292 13.95 -35.55 -6.94
CA ARG A 292 14.93 -34.89 -7.81
C ARG A 292 14.25 -34.21 -9.00
N ILE A 293 14.90 -33.18 -9.54
CA ILE A 293 14.49 -32.59 -10.82
C ILE A 293 15.12 -33.44 -11.92
N ARG A 294 14.29 -34.06 -12.76
CA ARG A 294 14.71 -34.92 -13.88
C ARG A 294 15.03 -34.10 -15.14
N SER A 295 14.25 -33.06 -15.42
CA SER A 295 14.44 -32.16 -16.57
C SER A 295 13.70 -30.83 -16.38
N GLY A 296 14.00 -29.84 -17.24
CA GLY A 296 13.34 -28.52 -17.27
C GLY A 296 14.02 -27.43 -16.43
N ASN A 297 15.20 -27.71 -15.88
CA ASN A 297 15.96 -26.81 -15.01
C ASN A 297 17.39 -26.63 -15.50
N GLU A 298 17.56 -26.35 -16.79
CA GLU A 298 18.86 -26.27 -17.45
C GLU A 298 19.73 -25.12 -16.94
N ASN A 299 19.10 -24.03 -16.45
CA ASN A 299 19.81 -22.85 -15.94
C ASN A 299 19.97 -22.84 -14.41
N GLU A 300 19.60 -23.93 -13.73
CA GLU A 300 19.66 -24.05 -12.26
C GLU A 300 18.87 -22.95 -11.51
N GLU A 301 17.73 -22.54 -12.08
CA GLU A 301 16.82 -21.56 -11.47
C GLU A 301 16.03 -22.17 -10.30
N PHE A 302 15.92 -23.51 -10.27
CA PHE A 302 15.19 -24.26 -9.25
C PHE A 302 16.10 -25.29 -8.57
N TYR A 303 15.76 -25.65 -7.33
CA TYR A 303 16.31 -26.84 -6.67
C TYR A 303 15.29 -27.47 -5.75
N ILE A 304 15.52 -28.74 -5.40
CA ILE A 304 14.67 -29.45 -4.44
C ILE A 304 15.35 -29.47 -3.08
N ARG A 305 14.61 -29.01 -2.07
CA ARG A 305 14.97 -29.17 -0.66
C ARG A 305 14.13 -30.29 -0.05
N GLN A 306 14.76 -31.42 0.26
CA GLN A 306 14.06 -32.53 0.91
C GLN A 306 13.68 -32.14 2.34
N ILE A 307 12.40 -32.33 2.70
CA ILE A 307 11.89 -32.01 4.05
C ILE A 307 11.91 -33.28 4.90
N ASN A 308 11.33 -34.36 4.39
CA ASN A 308 11.30 -35.66 5.05
C ASN A 308 11.17 -36.78 4.00
N ASN A 309 10.86 -38.00 4.44
CA ASN A 309 10.73 -39.15 3.56
C ASN A 309 9.49 -39.12 2.65
N ILE A 310 8.53 -38.22 2.86
CA ILE A 310 7.28 -38.16 2.10
C ILE A 310 7.01 -36.79 1.48
N SER A 311 7.83 -35.78 1.79
CA SER A 311 7.69 -34.44 1.25
C SER A 311 9.02 -33.75 0.96
N ALA A 312 8.97 -32.86 -0.03
CA ALA A 312 10.05 -31.98 -0.41
C ALA A 312 9.48 -30.62 -0.84
N MET A 313 10.34 -29.61 -0.90
CA MET A 313 10.00 -28.28 -1.40
C MET A 313 10.74 -28.03 -2.70
N LEU A 314 10.02 -27.61 -3.73
CA LEU A 314 10.62 -26.95 -4.88
C LEU A 314 10.89 -25.49 -4.50
N VAL A 315 12.15 -25.08 -4.63
CA VAL A 315 12.61 -23.76 -4.24
C VAL A 315 13.15 -23.05 -5.48
N LEU A 316 12.73 -21.80 -5.67
CA LEU A 316 13.28 -20.88 -6.65
C LEU A 316 14.61 -20.34 -6.11
N ALA A 317 15.72 -20.67 -6.76
CA ALA A 317 17.07 -20.22 -6.40
C ALA A 317 17.43 -18.86 -7.01
N ARG A 318 16.89 -18.53 -8.18
CA ARG A 318 17.22 -17.30 -8.93
C ARG A 318 15.95 -16.62 -9.39
N ALA A 319 15.95 -15.29 -9.36
CA ALA A 319 14.84 -14.51 -9.87
C ALA A 319 14.62 -14.83 -11.35
N VAL A 320 13.36 -14.97 -11.73
CA VAL A 320 12.93 -15.27 -13.10
C VAL A 320 12.09 -14.12 -13.63
N THR A 321 12.22 -13.83 -14.91
CA THR A 321 11.47 -12.76 -15.58
C THR A 321 10.56 -13.39 -16.62
N GLY A 322 9.28 -13.03 -16.57
CA GLY A 322 8.24 -13.46 -17.50
C GLY A 322 8.03 -12.47 -18.65
N PRO A 323 7.12 -12.78 -19.59
CA PRO A 323 6.32 -14.01 -19.64
C PRO A 323 7.18 -15.22 -20.08
N LYS A 324 7.17 -16.29 -19.28
CA LYS A 324 7.96 -17.50 -19.56
C LYS A 324 7.32 -18.74 -18.91
N GLU A 325 7.42 -19.89 -19.58
CA GLU A 325 6.98 -21.18 -19.05
C GLU A 325 8.18 -22.09 -18.74
N TYR A 326 8.14 -22.74 -17.59
CA TYR A 326 9.03 -23.84 -17.23
C TYR A 326 8.24 -25.13 -17.11
N VAL A 327 8.69 -26.19 -17.78
CA VAL A 327 8.09 -27.53 -17.65
C VAL A 327 9.06 -28.43 -16.91
N LEU A 328 8.85 -28.57 -15.61
CA LEU A 328 9.71 -29.33 -14.70
C LEU A 328 9.19 -30.76 -14.54
N ASP A 329 10.03 -31.76 -14.82
CA ASP A 329 9.74 -33.15 -14.45
C ASP A 329 10.36 -33.44 -13.09
N LEU A 330 9.55 -33.41 -12.05
CA LEU A 330 9.94 -33.69 -10.67
C LEU A 330 9.75 -35.18 -10.39
N GLU A 331 10.84 -35.93 -10.28
CA GLU A 331 10.81 -37.38 -10.07
C GLU A 331 10.90 -37.73 -8.59
N MET A 332 9.95 -38.54 -8.13
CA MET A 332 10.02 -39.26 -6.87
C MET A 332 10.49 -40.69 -7.15
N VAL A 333 11.61 -41.07 -6.56
CA VAL A 333 12.12 -42.44 -6.59
C VAL A 333 11.86 -43.09 -5.23
N SER A 334 11.11 -44.19 -5.24
CA SER A 334 10.80 -44.97 -4.04
C SER A 334 11.56 -46.28 -4.08
N VAL A 335 12.39 -46.53 -3.06
CA VAL A 335 13.20 -47.74 -2.93
C VAL A 335 12.68 -48.55 -1.76
N ASN A 336 12.27 -49.80 -2.01
CA ASN A 336 11.92 -50.74 -0.97
C ASN A 336 13.14 -51.62 -0.61
N PRO A 337 13.76 -51.44 0.57
CA PRO A 337 14.98 -52.15 0.95
C PRO A 337 14.77 -53.66 1.16
N LEU A 338 13.54 -54.11 1.40
CA LEU A 338 13.23 -55.53 1.64
C LEU A 338 13.03 -56.33 0.35
N LEU A 339 12.61 -55.66 -0.73
CA LEU A 339 12.24 -56.32 -2.00
C LEU A 339 13.21 -56.01 -3.15
N SER A 340 14.26 -55.20 -2.89
CA SER A 340 15.19 -54.70 -3.92
C SER A 340 14.49 -54.12 -5.15
N TYR A 341 13.29 -53.58 -4.94
CA TYR A 341 12.44 -53.03 -5.98
C TYR A 341 12.46 -51.50 -5.90
N GLN A 342 12.67 -50.87 -7.05
CA GLN A 342 12.63 -49.42 -7.22
C GLN A 342 11.48 -49.06 -8.15
N THR A 343 10.67 -48.08 -7.75
CA THR A 343 9.65 -47.48 -8.60
C THR A 343 9.87 -45.99 -8.66
N SER A 344 9.59 -45.37 -9.81
CA SER A 344 9.57 -43.91 -9.91
C SER A 344 8.23 -43.40 -10.42
N SER A 345 7.90 -42.17 -10.02
CA SER A 345 6.75 -41.43 -10.50
C SER A 345 7.17 -39.98 -10.71
N VAL A 346 6.62 -39.36 -11.75
CA VAL A 346 6.96 -38.00 -12.15
C VAL A 346 5.78 -37.09 -11.95
N LEU A 347 6.02 -35.94 -11.34
CA LEU A 347 5.15 -34.79 -11.36
C LEU A 347 5.67 -33.84 -12.43
N ARG A 348 4.94 -33.72 -13.54
CA ARG A 348 5.19 -32.72 -14.58
C ARG A 348 4.51 -31.42 -14.18
N LEU A 349 5.30 -30.50 -13.64
CA LEU A 349 4.85 -29.20 -13.16
C LEU A 349 5.15 -28.14 -14.21
N SER A 350 4.10 -27.51 -14.75
CA SER A 350 4.28 -26.34 -15.62
C SER A 350 4.15 -25.08 -14.76
N VAL A 351 5.22 -24.30 -14.70
CA VAL A 351 5.31 -23.06 -13.92
C VAL A 351 5.28 -21.89 -14.90
N TYR A 352 4.19 -21.13 -14.89
CA TYR A 352 4.03 -19.93 -15.70
C TYR A 352 4.49 -18.70 -14.92
N VAL A 353 5.51 -18.02 -15.41
CA VAL A 353 5.98 -16.74 -14.86
C VAL A 353 5.21 -15.63 -15.54
N GLY A 354 4.39 -14.91 -14.77
CA GLY A 354 3.62 -13.77 -15.25
C GLY A 354 4.51 -12.59 -15.66
N PRO A 355 4.03 -11.64 -16.47
CA PRO A 355 4.82 -10.52 -17.00
C PRO A 355 5.18 -9.47 -15.95
N HIS A 356 4.49 -9.46 -14.80
CA HIS A 356 4.63 -8.46 -13.75
C HIS A 356 5.08 -9.08 -12.43
N ALA A 357 5.70 -8.26 -11.57
CA ALA A 357 6.33 -8.74 -10.34
C ALA A 357 5.40 -8.86 -9.13
N PHE A 358 4.13 -8.46 -9.29
CA PHE A 358 3.21 -8.18 -8.19
C PHE A 358 1.95 -9.01 -8.21
#